data_AF-A0A2A8CYM9-F1
#
_entry.id   AF-A0A2A8CYM9-F1
#
_cell.length_a   1.000
_cell.length_b   1.000
_cell.length_c   1.000
_cell.angle_alpha   90.00
_cell.angle_beta   90.00
_cell.angle_gamma   90.00
#
_symmetry.space_group_name_H-M   'P 1'
#
loop_
_entity.id
_entity.type
_entity.pdbx_description
1 polymer ?
#
loop_
_entity_poly.entity_id
_entity_poly.type
_entity_poly.pdbx_seq_one_letter_code
_entity_poly.pdbx_strand_id
1 'polypeptide(L)'
;MSIYQSIQDFISLALQNGTIEPLDELYHRNQLLHFLGLNDWAEVDKEAHEKDSLILMDQLLAIANENNVIEKGQDEFYEAALMNFITPRPSKINQDFWEKYKTSPDAATQYFYELAQQVNQVKTRDIARNIAFSHLTKYGKLEITINLS
;
A
#
# COMPACT_ATOMS: atom_id res chain seq x y z
N MET A 1 -15.45 -9.47 -6.74
CA MET A 1 -15.02 -8.43 -7.68
C MET A 1 -14.23 -9.11 -8.80
N SER A 2 -14.25 -8.64 -10.04
CA SER A 2 -13.43 -9.26 -11.10
C SER A 2 -11.96 -8.90 -10.89
N ILE A 3 -11.03 -9.76 -11.34
CA ILE A 3 -9.59 -9.52 -11.27
C ILE A 3 -9.22 -8.17 -11.92
N TYR A 4 -9.82 -7.87 -13.07
CA TYR A 4 -9.59 -6.63 -13.80
C TYR A 4 -10.09 -5.39 -13.05
N GLN A 5 -11.18 -5.51 -12.28
CA GLN A 5 -11.65 -4.40 -11.46
C GLN A 5 -10.68 -4.14 -10.29
N SER A 6 -10.18 -5.18 -9.61
CA SER A 6 -9.16 -5.00 -8.57
C SER A 6 -7.89 -4.33 -9.11
N ILE A 7 -7.48 -4.68 -10.33
CA ILE A 7 -6.36 -4.04 -11.04
C ILE A 7 -6.67 -2.55 -11.33
N GLN A 8 -7.86 -2.24 -11.86
CA GLN A 8 -8.26 -0.86 -12.15
C GLN A 8 -8.37 0.00 -10.88
N ASP A 9 -8.92 -0.55 -9.81
CA ASP A 9 -9.03 0.12 -8.52
C ASP A 9 -7.64 0.43 -7.95
N PHE A 10 -6.69 -0.51 -8.09
CA PHE A 10 -5.32 -0.31 -7.64
C PHE A 10 -4.57 0.75 -8.47
N ILE A 11 -4.77 0.79 -9.79
CA ILE A 11 -4.25 1.86 -10.66
C ILE A 11 -4.87 3.21 -10.27
N SER A 12 -6.15 3.22 -9.90
CA SER A 12 -6.84 4.43 -9.44
C SER A 12 -6.23 4.97 -8.15
N LEU A 13 -5.76 4.10 -7.24
CA LEU A 13 -4.97 4.50 -6.06
C LEU A 13 -3.62 5.10 -6.45
N ALA A 14 -2.92 4.54 -7.46
CA ALA A 14 -1.66 5.09 -7.94
C ALA A 14 -1.84 6.54 -8.46
N LEU A 15 -2.94 6.81 -9.16
CA LEU A 15 -3.31 8.15 -9.60
C LEU A 15 -3.62 9.08 -8.41
N GLN A 16 -4.41 8.61 -7.45
CA GLN A 16 -4.77 9.40 -6.25
C GLN A 16 -3.55 9.76 -5.40
N ASN A 17 -2.60 8.85 -5.27
CA ASN A 17 -1.37 9.06 -4.52
C ASN A 17 -0.38 9.97 -5.26
N GLY A 18 -0.61 10.28 -6.53
CA GLY A 18 0.34 11.01 -7.38
C GLY A 18 1.58 10.19 -7.74
N THR A 19 1.45 8.87 -7.75
CA THR A 19 2.52 7.94 -8.16
C THR A 19 2.70 7.94 -9.67
N ILE A 20 1.59 8.08 -10.39
CA ILE A 20 1.53 8.14 -11.85
C ILE A 20 0.61 9.29 -12.29
N GLU A 21 0.79 9.76 -13.53
CA GLU A 21 -0.11 10.70 -14.18
C GLU A 21 -1.16 9.96 -15.02
N PRO A 22 -2.29 10.61 -15.40
CA PRO A 22 -3.33 9.95 -16.22
C PRO A 22 -2.83 9.37 -17.54
N LEU A 23 -1.80 9.96 -18.14
CA LEU A 23 -1.19 9.46 -19.38
C LEU A 23 -0.41 8.15 -19.18
N ASP A 24 0.00 7.86 -17.95
CA ASP A 24 0.76 6.67 -17.61
C ASP A 24 -0.14 5.46 -17.32
N GLU A 25 -1.46 5.64 -17.23
CA GLU A 25 -2.43 4.60 -16.83
C GLU A 25 -2.24 3.28 -17.59
N LEU A 26 -2.14 3.36 -18.92
CA LEU A 26 -1.98 2.17 -19.78
C LEU A 26 -0.61 1.50 -19.60
N TYR A 27 0.45 2.29 -19.46
CA TYR A 27 1.79 1.77 -19.20
C TYR A 27 1.83 1.04 -17.84
N HIS A 28 1.27 1.68 -16.82
CA HIS A 28 1.22 1.16 -15.47
C HIS A 28 0.40 -0.12 -15.38
N ARG A 29 -0.76 -0.16 -16.05
CA ARG A 29 -1.59 -1.36 -16.20
C ARG A 29 -0.80 -2.53 -16.78
N ASN A 30 -0.06 -2.31 -17.87
CA ASN A 30 0.70 -3.38 -18.51
C ASN A 30 1.82 -3.92 -17.60
N GLN A 31 2.49 -3.04 -16.85
CA GLN A 31 3.48 -3.45 -15.85
C GLN A 31 2.85 -4.28 -14.74
N LEU A 32 1.66 -3.89 -14.26
CA LEU A 32 0.94 -4.60 -13.22
C LEU A 32 0.42 -5.97 -13.71
N LEU A 33 -0.13 -6.04 -14.92
CA LEU A 33 -0.52 -7.32 -15.54
C LEU A 33 0.66 -8.28 -15.62
N HIS A 34 1.82 -7.79 -16.07
CA HIS A 34 3.03 -8.59 -16.12
C HIS A 34 3.47 -9.07 -14.74
N PHE A 35 3.46 -8.19 -13.73
CA PHE A 35 3.77 -8.53 -12.34
C PHE A 35 2.84 -9.62 -11.79
N LEU A 36 1.57 -9.62 -12.19
CA LEU A 36 0.57 -10.61 -11.76
C LEU A 36 0.60 -11.91 -12.57
N GLY A 37 1.43 -12.01 -13.63
CA GLY A 37 1.45 -13.17 -14.52
C GLY A 37 0.26 -13.24 -15.50
N LEU A 38 -0.39 -12.11 -15.77
CA LEU A 38 -1.52 -12.00 -16.70
C LEU A 38 -1.05 -11.49 -18.07
N ASN A 39 -1.72 -11.92 -19.13
CA ASN A 39 -1.40 -11.55 -20.51
C ASN A 39 -2.58 -10.96 -21.30
N ASP A 40 -3.74 -10.83 -20.66
CA ASP A 40 -4.96 -10.30 -21.22
C ASP A 40 -5.56 -9.20 -20.32
N TRP A 41 -6.53 -8.48 -20.88
CA TRP A 41 -7.25 -7.41 -20.22
C TRP A 41 -8.69 -7.39 -20.73
N ALA A 42 -9.64 -7.23 -19.81
CA ALA A 42 -11.01 -6.85 -20.17
C ALA A 42 -11.30 -5.46 -19.60
N GLU A 43 -11.92 -4.61 -20.42
CA GLU A 43 -12.36 -3.30 -19.98
C GLU A 43 -13.37 -3.43 -18.83
N VAL A 44 -13.19 -2.59 -17.82
CA VAL A 44 -14.02 -2.52 -16.62
C VAL A 44 -14.45 -1.08 -16.38
N ASP A 45 -15.40 -0.90 -15.46
CA ASP A 45 -15.82 0.42 -15.05
C ASP A 45 -14.66 1.18 -14.40
N LYS A 46 -14.51 2.46 -14.79
CA LYS A 46 -13.49 3.34 -14.20
C LYS A 46 -13.84 3.82 -12.79
N GLU A 47 -15.04 3.52 -12.31
CA GLU A 47 -15.44 3.84 -10.95
C GLU A 47 -14.73 2.90 -9.97
N ALA A 48 -13.98 3.49 -9.03
CA ALA A 48 -13.30 2.71 -8.00
C ALA A 48 -14.32 2.07 -7.06
N HIS A 49 -14.34 0.74 -7.01
CA HIS A 49 -15.25 0.00 -6.16
C HIS A 49 -14.64 -0.32 -4.80
N GLU A 50 -13.35 -0.63 -4.75
CA GLU A 50 -12.56 -0.79 -3.53
C GLU A 50 -11.54 0.36 -3.40
N LYS A 51 -11.39 0.89 -2.18
CA LYS A 51 -10.49 2.00 -1.86
C LYS A 51 -9.44 1.65 -0.82
N ASP A 52 -9.60 0.51 -0.14
CA ASP A 52 -8.59 0.01 0.79
C ASP A 52 -7.47 -0.67 -0.02
N SER A 53 -6.32 0.00 -0.05
CA SER A 53 -5.11 -0.47 -0.72
C SER A 53 -4.65 -1.84 -0.23
N LEU A 54 -4.87 -2.14 1.06
CA LEU A 54 -4.42 -3.38 1.67
C LEU A 54 -5.35 -4.55 1.32
N ILE A 55 -6.66 -4.29 1.13
CA ILE A 55 -7.58 -5.32 0.60
C ILE A 55 -7.22 -5.64 -0.86
N LEU A 56 -6.93 -4.63 -1.67
CA LEU A 56 -6.49 -4.83 -3.05
C LEU A 56 -5.15 -5.55 -3.12
N MET A 57 -4.20 -5.21 -2.25
CA MET A 57 -2.92 -5.90 -2.11
C MET A 57 -3.11 -7.40 -1.87
N ASP A 58 -3.95 -7.79 -0.90
CA ASP A 58 -4.23 -9.20 -0.59
C ASP A 58 -4.81 -9.94 -1.81
N GLN A 59 -5.76 -9.31 -2.51
CA GLN A 59 -6.40 -9.89 -3.70
C GLN A 59 -5.39 -10.09 -4.84
N LEU A 60 -4.57 -9.08 -5.12
CA LEU A 60 -3.58 -9.09 -6.19
C LEU A 60 -2.44 -10.07 -5.90
N LEU A 61 -1.97 -10.18 -4.66
CA LEU A 61 -0.99 -11.18 -4.28
C LEU A 61 -1.55 -12.61 -4.35
N ALA A 62 -2.83 -12.81 -4.01
CA ALA A 62 -3.48 -14.11 -4.20
C ALA A 62 -3.48 -14.52 -5.69
N ILE A 63 -3.77 -13.60 -6.61
CA ILE A 63 -3.71 -13.85 -8.06
C ILE A 63 -2.28 -14.17 -8.50
N ALA A 64 -1.28 -13.39 -8.06
CA ALA A 64 0.12 -13.66 -8.40
C ALA A 64 0.59 -15.02 -7.88
N ASN A 65 0.11 -15.44 -6.71
CA ASN A 65 0.39 -16.76 -6.14
C ASN A 65 -0.30 -17.89 -6.94
N GLU A 66 -1.58 -17.72 -7.31
CA GLU A 66 -2.31 -18.67 -8.17
C GLU A 66 -1.63 -18.85 -9.54
N ASN A 67 -1.07 -17.77 -10.08
CA ASN A 67 -0.30 -17.76 -11.33
C ASN A 67 1.15 -18.27 -11.15
N ASN A 68 1.53 -18.73 -9.96
CA ASN A 68 2.86 -19.23 -9.61
C ASN A 68 4.00 -18.22 -9.86
N VAL A 69 3.70 -16.91 -9.74
CA VAL A 69 4.69 -15.84 -9.86
C VAL A 69 5.49 -15.69 -8.56
N ILE A 70 4.82 -15.86 -7.41
CA ILE A 70 5.45 -15.68 -6.10
C ILE A 70 6.27 -16.92 -5.74
N GLU A 71 7.57 -16.74 -5.57
CA GLU A 71 8.44 -17.78 -5.04
C GLU A 71 8.20 -18.00 -3.54
N LYS A 72 8.21 -19.25 -3.10
CA LYS A 72 7.96 -19.61 -1.70
C LYS A 72 8.92 -18.89 -0.76
N GLY A 73 8.36 -18.15 0.21
CA GLY A 73 9.14 -17.41 1.21
C GLY A 73 9.65 -16.05 0.73
N GLN A 74 9.17 -15.57 -0.43
CA GLN A 74 9.40 -14.22 -0.93
C GLN A 74 8.17 -13.33 -0.78
N ASP A 75 7.16 -13.76 -0.03
CA ASP A 75 5.85 -13.10 0.10
C ASP A 75 5.99 -11.61 0.45
N GLU A 76 6.81 -11.27 1.45
CA GLU A 76 7.04 -9.86 1.85
C GLU A 76 7.75 -9.02 0.77
N PHE A 77 8.62 -9.65 -0.04
CA PHE A 77 9.29 -8.96 -1.14
C PHE A 77 8.30 -8.64 -2.26
N TYR A 78 7.43 -9.58 -2.60
CA TYR A 78 6.36 -9.37 -3.57
C TYR A 78 5.32 -8.37 -3.07
N GLU A 79 5.00 -8.39 -1.78
CA GLU A 79 4.16 -7.38 -1.14
C GLU A 79 4.73 -5.98 -1.32
N ALA A 80 5.99 -5.77 -0.94
CA ALA A 80 6.66 -4.49 -1.09
C ALA A 80 6.76 -4.06 -2.58
N ALA A 81 7.04 -5.00 -3.48
CA ALA A 81 7.11 -4.74 -4.92
C ALA A 81 5.75 -4.34 -5.50
N LEU A 82 4.66 -4.96 -5.04
CA LEU A 82 3.31 -4.59 -5.44
C LEU A 82 2.94 -3.21 -4.90
N MET A 83 3.17 -2.93 -3.62
CA MET A 83 2.85 -1.63 -3.02
C MET A 83 3.65 -0.48 -3.63
N ASN A 84 4.83 -0.76 -4.20
CA ASN A 84 5.61 0.21 -4.95
C ASN A 84 4.86 0.78 -6.18
N PHE A 85 3.90 0.05 -6.77
CA PHE A 85 3.08 0.58 -7.88
C PHE A 85 2.22 1.77 -7.45
N ILE A 86 1.80 1.82 -6.19
CA ILE A 86 1.00 2.94 -5.64
C ILE A 86 1.82 3.87 -4.75
N THR A 87 3.14 3.69 -4.67
CA THR A 87 4.04 4.51 -3.86
C THR A 87 4.73 5.58 -4.71
N PRO A 88 4.53 6.89 -4.43
CA PRO A 88 5.22 7.94 -5.15
C PRO A 88 6.74 7.85 -4.97
N ARG A 89 7.49 8.36 -5.93
CA ARG A 89 8.96 8.37 -5.83
C ARG A 89 9.41 9.17 -4.59
N PRO A 90 10.53 8.78 -3.95
CA PRO A 90 11.04 9.50 -2.78
C PRO A 90 11.25 11.01 -3.00
N SER A 91 11.63 11.43 -4.22
CA SER A 91 11.76 12.84 -4.57
C SER A 91 10.43 13.59 -4.49
N LYS A 92 9.34 12.96 -4.96
CA LYS A 92 7.99 13.53 -4.93
C LYS A 92 7.44 13.55 -3.49
N ILE A 93 7.62 12.45 -2.75
CA ILE A 93 7.23 12.39 -1.32
C ILE A 93 7.91 13.51 -0.53
N ASN A 94 9.22 13.70 -0.69
CA ASN A 94 9.96 14.76 0.00
C ASN A 94 9.47 16.15 -0.40
N GLN A 95 9.23 16.39 -1.69
CA GLN A 95 8.68 17.65 -2.16
C GLN A 95 7.32 17.95 -1.50
N ASP A 96 6.40 16.99 -1.52
CA ASP A 96 5.05 17.15 -0.98
C ASP A 96 5.06 17.31 0.54
N PHE A 97 5.95 16.60 1.25
CA PHE A 97 6.15 16.76 2.68
C PHE A 97 6.58 18.18 3.02
N TRP A 98 7.64 18.69 2.38
CA TRP A 98 8.16 20.02 2.66
C TRP A 98 7.21 21.13 2.20
N GLU A 99 6.42 20.91 1.15
CA GLU A 99 5.36 21.83 0.74
C GLU A 99 4.28 21.96 1.82
N LYS A 100 3.79 20.83 2.35
CA LYS A 100 2.80 20.80 3.44
C LYS A 100 3.37 21.33 4.76
N TYR A 101 4.68 21.15 4.98
CA TYR A 101 5.36 21.64 6.18
C TYR A 101 5.32 23.17 6.28
N LYS A 102 5.27 23.88 5.15
CA LYS A 102 5.08 25.34 5.13
C LYS A 102 3.75 25.76 5.78
N THR A 103 2.73 24.90 5.73
CA THR A 103 1.44 25.12 6.41
C THR A 103 1.56 24.77 7.88
N SER A 104 1.96 23.54 8.21
CA SER A 104 2.32 23.15 9.57
C SER A 104 3.11 21.82 9.59
N PRO A 105 3.93 21.58 10.64
CA PRO A 105 4.56 20.28 10.85
C PRO A 105 3.55 19.13 10.95
N ASP A 106 2.39 19.37 11.57
CA ASP A 106 1.32 18.39 11.72
C ASP A 106 0.75 17.98 10.36
N ALA A 107 0.51 18.94 9.46
CA ALA A 107 -0.04 18.65 8.13
C ALA A 107 0.92 17.79 7.28
N ALA A 108 2.22 18.05 7.37
CA ALA A 108 3.24 17.25 6.68
C ALA A 108 3.32 15.82 7.24
N THR A 109 3.33 15.70 8.56
CA THR A 109 3.42 14.42 9.26
C THR A 109 2.16 13.58 9.02
N GLN A 110 0.98 14.19 9.08
CA GLN A 110 -0.29 13.52 8.81
C GLN A 110 -0.33 12.96 7.39
N TYR A 111 0.05 13.75 6.38
CA TYR A 111 0.16 13.27 4.99
C TYR A 111 1.11 12.08 4.86
N PHE A 112 2.32 12.19 5.43
CA PHE A 112 3.31 11.13 5.32
C PHE A 112 2.85 9.86 6.03
N TYR A 113 2.21 10.00 7.18
CA TYR A 113 1.67 8.88 7.95
C TYR A 113 0.52 8.19 7.21
N GLU A 114 -0.43 8.94 6.66
CA GLU A 114 -1.54 8.40 5.85
C GLU A 114 -1.01 7.63 4.64
N LEU A 115 -0.07 8.21 3.89
CA LEU A 115 0.54 7.54 2.75
C LEU A 115 1.27 6.26 3.20
N ALA A 116 2.06 6.32 4.28
CA ALA A 116 2.80 5.17 4.78
C ALA A 116 1.89 4.03 5.27
N GLN A 117 0.70 4.35 5.81
CA GLN A 117 -0.32 3.35 6.13
C GLN A 117 -0.93 2.75 4.86
N GLN A 118 -1.26 3.58 3.86
CA GLN A 118 -1.81 3.11 2.59
C GLN A 118 -0.84 2.20 1.83
N VAL A 119 0.46 2.51 1.85
CA VAL A 119 1.47 1.70 1.13
C VAL A 119 2.01 0.52 1.96
N ASN A 120 1.33 0.16 3.05
CA ASN A 120 1.71 -0.85 4.03
C ASN A 120 3.14 -0.73 4.61
N GLN A 121 3.74 0.45 4.56
CA GLN A 121 5.06 0.71 5.18
C GLN A 121 4.93 0.80 6.70
N VAL A 122 3.86 1.44 7.18
CA VAL A 122 3.42 1.28 8.57
C VAL A 122 2.42 0.11 8.59
N LYS A 123 2.90 -1.07 8.99
CA LYS A 123 2.11 -2.32 9.05
C LYS A 123 1.05 -2.28 10.16
N THR A 124 0.03 -1.44 10.00
CA THR A 124 -1.03 -1.21 11.00
C THR A 124 -1.77 -2.49 11.37
N ARG A 125 -2.00 -3.38 10.39
CA ARG A 125 -2.62 -4.70 10.58
C ARG A 125 -1.79 -5.58 11.50
N ASP A 126 -0.47 -5.57 11.36
CA ASP A 126 0.43 -6.37 12.20
C ASP A 126 0.58 -5.78 13.60
N ILE A 127 0.70 -4.45 13.70
CA ILE A 127 0.75 -3.72 14.97
C ILE A 127 -0.53 -3.99 15.79
N ALA A 128 -1.69 -4.08 15.14
CA ALA A 128 -2.96 -4.41 15.80
C ALA A 128 -2.98 -5.80 16.44
N ARG A 129 -2.07 -6.71 16.04
CA ARG A 129 -1.93 -8.05 16.63
C ARG A 129 -1.00 -8.04 17.84
N ASN A 130 -0.24 -6.98 18.06
CA ASN A 130 0.70 -6.89 19.19
C ASN A 130 -0.02 -7.03 20.52
N ILE A 131 0.62 -7.72 21.46
CA ILE A 131 0.09 -7.90 22.81
C ILE A 131 0.74 -6.86 23.72
N ALA A 132 -0.07 -6.04 24.39
CA ALA A 132 0.39 -5.05 25.36
C ALA A 132 0.06 -5.46 26.80
N PHE A 133 1.08 -5.46 27.65
CA PHE A 133 0.95 -5.63 29.10
C PHE A 133 1.23 -4.29 29.77
N SER A 134 0.29 -3.82 30.59
CA SER A 134 0.44 -2.59 31.37
C SER A 134 0.47 -2.92 32.85
N HIS A 135 1.46 -2.38 33.57
CA HIS A 135 1.55 -2.54 35.02
C HIS A 135 1.95 -1.21 35.69
N LEU A 136 1.27 -0.87 36.79
CA LEU A 136 1.63 0.34 37.54
C LEU A 136 2.81 0.03 38.47
N THR A 137 3.88 0.81 38.36
CA THR A 137 5.06 0.69 39.22
C THR A 137 5.24 1.95 40.06
N LYS A 138 6.14 1.91 41.04
CA LYS A 138 6.56 3.11 41.80
C LYS A 138 7.19 4.22 40.94
N TYR A 139 7.54 3.94 39.68
CA TYR A 139 8.12 4.89 38.73
C TYR A 139 7.15 5.31 37.63
N GLY A 140 5.87 4.91 37.72
CA GLY A 140 4.85 5.18 36.72
C GLY A 140 4.34 3.92 36.02
N LYS A 141 3.53 4.12 34.97
CA LYS A 141 2.97 3.03 34.16
C LYS A 141 4.09 2.39 33.33
N LEU A 142 4.41 1.14 33.62
CA LEU A 142 5.25 0.31 32.75
C LEU A 142 4.36 -0.33 31.69
N GLU A 143 4.76 -0.22 30.43
CA GLU A 143 4.12 -0.89 29.31
C GLU A 143 5.15 -1.78 28.61
N ILE A 144 4.78 -3.04 28.39
CA ILE A 144 5.59 -4.04 27.68
C ILE A 144 4.75 -4.54 26.51
N THR A 145 5.27 -4.42 25.29
CA THR A 145 4.61 -4.91 24.07
C THR A 145 5.37 -6.09 23.48
N ILE A 146 4.65 -7.14 23.08
CA ILE A 146 5.18 -8.25 22.28
C ILE A 146 4.75 -8.04 20.83
N ASN A 147 5.73 -7.92 19.95
CA ASN A 147 5.49 -7.88 18.50
C ASN A 147 5.15 -9.28 18.00
N LEU A 148 3.99 -9.42 17.36
CA LEU A 148 3.59 -10.67 16.69
C LEU A 148 3.74 -10.59 15.16
N SER A 149 4.25 -9.45 14.68
CA SER A 149 4.65 -9.17 13.30
C SER A 149 5.93 -9.91 12.94
#